data_AF-A0A2E2CR90-F1
#
_entry.id   AF-A0A2E2CR90-F1
#
_cell.length_a   1.000
_cell.length_b   1.000
_cell.length_c   1.000
_cell.angle_alpha   90.00
_cell.angle_beta   90.00
_cell.angle_gamma   90.00
#
_symmetry.space_group_name_H-M   'P 1'
#
loop_
_entity.id
_entity.type
_entity.pdbx_description
1 polymer ?
#
loop_
_entity_poly.entity_id
_entity_poly.type
_entity_poly.pdbx_seq_one_letter_code
_entity_poly.pdbx_strand_id
1 'polypeptide(L)'
;LLIYTLWSALVLMEGASGKWTIMHPSAMAFVAATVTTYVGLVAGTARIASDINRADILTIPVIMLLVLISYYRLKKEGMEDEMTFMGEPAEGGMFTNGLLILALILGLLTAWNNIDIIF
;
A
#
# COMPACT_ATOMS: atom_id res chain seq x y z
N LEU A 1 8.34 0.15 7.83
CA LEU A 1 6.86 0.18 7.91
C LEU A 1 6.35 0.92 9.15
N LEU A 2 6.94 0.76 10.35
CA LEU A 2 6.43 1.40 11.58
C LEU A 2 6.06 2.88 11.46
N ILE A 3 6.97 3.74 10.99
CA ILE A 3 6.70 5.19 10.84
C ILE A 3 5.49 5.44 9.94
N TYR A 4 5.42 4.73 8.81
CA TYR A 4 4.31 4.82 7.87
C TYR A 4 2.99 4.30 8.45
N THR A 5 3.03 3.23 9.26
CA THR A 5 1.86 2.78 10.03
C THR A 5 1.39 3.84 11.01
N LEU A 6 2.30 4.52 11.72
CA LEU A 6 1.96 5.61 12.63
C LEU A 6 1.39 6.82 11.89
N TRP A 7 1.91 7.12 10.70
CA TRP A 7 1.37 8.16 9.82
C TRP A 7 -0.06 7.86 9.39
N SER A 8 -0.36 6.60 9.04
CA SER A 8 -1.74 6.17 8.79
C SER A 8 -2.63 6.31 10.04
N ALA A 9 -2.08 6.04 11.23
CA ALA A 9 -2.82 6.18 12.48
C ALA A 9 -3.13 7.64 12.84
N LEU A 10 -2.22 8.58 12.51
CA LEU A 10 -2.45 10.02 12.72
C LEU A 10 -3.68 10.53 11.95
N VAL A 11 -3.88 10.04 10.73
CA VAL A 11 -5.06 10.38 9.91
C VAL A 11 -6.35 9.94 10.59
N LEU A 12 -6.36 8.81 11.30
CA LEU A 12 -7.52 8.35 12.06
C LEU A 12 -7.83 9.25 13.26
N MET A 13 -6.82 9.94 13.80
CA MET A 13 -6.97 10.83 14.97
C MET A 13 -7.35 12.27 14.56
N GLU A 14 -6.80 12.75 13.45
CA GLU A 14 -6.89 14.15 13.05
C GLU A 14 -7.87 14.40 11.89
N GLY A 15 -8.42 13.33 11.28
CA GLY A 15 -9.27 13.38 10.09
C GLY A 15 -8.48 13.35 8.78
N ALA A 16 -9.14 13.09 7.65
CA ALA A 16 -8.47 12.85 6.38
C ALA A 16 -8.23 14.09 5.50
N SER A 17 -9.01 15.15 5.67
CA SER A 17 -9.00 16.32 4.77
C SER A 17 -7.60 16.92 4.62
N GLY A 18 -7.13 17.05 3.37
CA GLY A 18 -5.84 17.64 3.00
C GLY A 18 -4.59 16.84 3.41
N LYS A 19 -4.73 15.65 4.00
CA LYS A 19 -3.58 14.86 4.52
C LYS A 19 -2.90 13.95 3.50
N TRP A 20 -3.08 14.20 2.20
CA TRP A 20 -2.45 13.42 1.14
C TRP A 20 -0.92 13.35 1.28
N THR A 21 -0.27 14.40 1.78
CA THR A 21 1.19 14.45 2.03
C THR A 21 1.68 13.44 3.07
N ILE A 22 0.80 12.94 3.93
CA ILE A 22 1.09 11.91 4.94
C ILE A 22 0.64 10.54 4.43
N MET A 23 -0.55 10.48 3.82
CA MET A 23 -1.13 9.24 3.34
C MET A 23 -0.39 8.67 2.15
N HIS A 24 -0.06 9.46 1.13
CA HIS A 24 0.60 8.94 -0.07
C HIS A 24 1.96 8.31 0.21
N PRO A 25 2.87 8.94 0.98
CA PRO A 25 4.12 8.27 1.37
C PRO A 25 3.89 6.98 2.16
N SER A 26 2.88 6.96 3.05
CA SER A 26 2.53 5.74 3.78
C SER A 26 2.06 4.62 2.83
N ALA A 27 1.11 4.93 1.94
CA ALA A 27 0.64 4.01 0.90
C ALA A 27 1.78 3.47 0.03
N MET A 28 2.66 4.35 -0.44
CA MET A 28 3.83 3.97 -1.24
C MET A 28 4.78 3.03 -0.48
N ALA A 29 4.95 3.23 0.83
CA ALA A 29 5.80 2.34 1.64
C ALA A 29 5.24 0.91 1.72
N PHE A 30 3.92 0.75 1.85
CA PHE A 30 3.29 -0.58 1.84
C PHE A 30 3.33 -1.24 0.46
N VAL A 31 3.14 -0.46 -0.61
CA VAL A 31 3.32 -0.95 -1.99
C VAL A 31 4.78 -1.37 -2.21
N ALA A 32 5.75 -0.55 -1.84
CA ALA A 32 7.18 -0.85 -1.99
C ALA A 32 7.59 -2.11 -1.20
N ALA A 33 7.07 -2.30 0.01
CA ALA A 33 7.29 -3.51 0.79
C ALA A 33 6.73 -4.76 0.08
N THR A 34 5.53 -4.65 -0.51
CA THR A 34 4.92 -5.73 -1.29
C THR A 34 5.73 -6.04 -2.54
N VAL A 35 6.13 -5.03 -3.32
CA VAL A 35 6.98 -5.18 -4.51
C VAL A 35 8.32 -5.83 -4.15
N THR A 36 8.98 -5.37 -3.09
CA THR A 36 10.28 -5.91 -2.66
C THR A 36 10.16 -7.38 -2.27
N THR A 37 9.08 -7.73 -1.55
CA THR A 37 8.79 -9.11 -1.17
C THR A 37 8.58 -9.98 -2.41
N TYR A 38 7.74 -9.53 -3.35
CA TYR A 38 7.47 -10.22 -4.61
C TYR A 38 8.74 -10.41 -5.45
N VAL A 39 9.52 -9.35 -5.67
CA VAL A 39 10.79 -9.42 -6.42
C VAL A 39 11.76 -10.37 -5.75
N GLY A 40 11.87 -10.33 -4.42
CA GLY A 40 12.68 -11.27 -3.66
C GLY A 40 12.27 -12.72 -3.89
N LEU A 41 10.97 -12.99 -3.95
CA LEU A 41 10.45 -14.35 -4.20
C LEU A 41 10.83 -14.83 -5.60
N VAL A 42 10.57 -14.01 -6.62
CA VAL A 42 10.90 -14.34 -8.03
C VAL A 42 12.41 -14.50 -8.22
N ALA A 43 13.23 -13.70 -7.54
CA ALA A 43 14.68 -13.77 -7.61
C ALA A 43 15.29 -14.88 -6.73
N GLY A 44 14.50 -15.59 -5.93
CA GLY A 44 15.00 -16.59 -4.96
C GLY A 44 15.81 -16.00 -3.81
N THR A 45 15.69 -14.69 -3.55
CA THR A 45 16.38 -13.95 -2.48
C THR A 45 15.47 -13.58 -1.32
N ALA A 46 14.20 -13.99 -1.36
CA ALA A 46 13.24 -13.75 -0.30
C ALA A 46 13.68 -14.37 1.03
N ARG A 47 13.44 -13.64 2.11
CA ARG A 47 13.65 -14.12 3.47
C ARG A 47 12.53 -15.11 3.82
N ILE A 48 12.78 -16.42 3.68
CA ILE A 48 11.78 -17.48 3.95
C ILE A 48 12.23 -18.52 4.99
N ALA A 49 13.27 -18.19 5.76
CA ALA A 49 13.96 -19.10 6.67
C ALA A 49 13.15 -19.49 7.91
N SER A 50 12.20 -18.67 8.35
CA SER A 50 11.33 -18.94 9.51
C SER A 50 9.86 -18.87 9.12
N ASP A 51 9.00 -19.54 9.89
CA ASP A 51 7.54 -19.50 9.71
C ASP A 51 6.99 -18.07 9.78
N ILE A 52 7.59 -17.23 10.64
CA ILE A 52 7.27 -15.79 10.72
C ILE A 52 7.56 -15.11 9.37
N ASN A 53 8.70 -15.42 8.73
CA ASN A 53 9.01 -14.79 7.45
C ASN A 53 8.17 -15.33 6.30
N ARG A 54 7.70 -16.58 6.39
CA ARG A 54 6.72 -17.11 5.43
C ARG A 54 5.36 -16.45 5.60
N ALA A 55 4.92 -16.21 6.83
CA ALA A 55 3.69 -15.47 7.11
C ALA A 55 3.73 -14.04 6.55
N ASP A 56 4.90 -13.39 6.55
CA ASP A 56 5.09 -12.05 5.97
C ASP A 56 4.75 -12.00 4.46
N ILE A 57 4.95 -13.10 3.71
CA ILE A 57 4.67 -13.17 2.26
C ILE A 57 3.21 -12.83 1.95
N LEU A 58 2.28 -13.29 2.80
CA LEU A 58 0.86 -12.98 2.67
C LEU A 58 0.45 -11.75 3.47
N THR A 59 1.00 -11.58 4.67
CA THR A 59 0.58 -10.53 5.61
C THR A 59 0.90 -9.14 5.05
N ILE A 60 2.04 -8.95 4.40
CA ILE A 60 2.44 -7.65 3.83
C ILE A 60 1.46 -7.20 2.73
N PRO A 61 1.17 -8.00 1.67
CA PRO A 61 0.16 -7.65 0.68
C PRO A 61 -1.23 -7.39 1.26
N VAL A 62 -1.66 -8.17 2.25
CA VAL A 62 -2.97 -8.00 2.89
C VAL A 62 -3.05 -6.67 3.63
N ILE A 63 -2.03 -6.33 4.43
CA ILE A 63 -1.98 -5.04 5.14
C ILE A 63 -1.95 -3.89 4.12
N MET A 64 -1.18 -4.02 3.04
CA MET A 64 -1.14 -3.04 1.96
C MET A 64 -2.54 -2.79 1.36
N LEU A 65 -3.29 -3.85 1.04
CA LEU A 65 -4.66 -3.71 0.53
C LEU A 65 -5.59 -3.04 1.54
N LEU A 66 -5.52 -3.42 2.82
CA LEU A 66 -6.33 -2.82 3.88
C LEU A 66 -6.08 -1.32 4.02
N VAL A 67 -4.81 -0.91 3.97
CA VAL A 67 -4.43 0.52 4.03
C VAL A 67 -4.96 1.27 2.80
N LEU A 68 -4.76 0.75 1.60
CA LEU A 68 -5.20 1.42 0.37
C LEU A 68 -6.73 1.48 0.22
N ILE A 69 -7.45 0.43 0.63
CA ILE A 69 -8.92 0.45 0.67
C ILE A 69 -9.41 1.49 1.67
N SER A 70 -8.74 1.62 2.82
CA SER A 70 -9.06 2.65 3.80
C SER A 70 -8.90 4.05 3.19
N TYR A 71 -7.79 4.31 2.49
CA TYR A 71 -7.57 5.59 1.82
C TYR A 71 -8.58 5.86 0.72
N TYR A 72 -8.92 4.84 -0.08
CA TYR A 72 -9.96 4.96 -1.09
C TYR A 72 -11.31 5.39 -0.48
N ARG A 73 -11.64 4.93 0.74
CA ARG A 73 -12.84 5.38 1.46
C ARG A 73 -12.73 6.81 1.95
N LEU A 74 -11.56 7.20 2.46
CA LEU A 74 -11.27 8.54 2.96
C LEU A 74 -11.28 9.62 1.87
N LYS A 75 -11.22 9.25 0.58
CA LYS A 75 -11.42 10.20 -0.53
C LYS A 75 -12.68 11.07 -0.36
N LYS A 76 -13.76 10.51 0.17
CA LYS A 76 -15.01 11.25 0.41
C LYS A 76 -14.88 12.32 1.49
N GLU A 77 -13.86 12.21 2.34
CA GLU A 77 -13.55 13.13 3.44
C GLU A 77 -12.46 14.15 3.06
N GLY A 78 -12.17 14.31 1.76
CA GLY A 78 -11.23 15.31 1.29
C GLY A 78 -9.76 14.91 1.40
N MET A 79 -9.48 13.60 1.44
CA MET A 79 -8.14 13.04 1.56
C MET A 79 -7.10 13.64 0.60
N GLU A 80 -7.52 13.95 -0.63
CA GLU A 80 -6.71 14.50 -1.72
C GLU A 80 -7.00 15.98 -2.01
N ASP A 81 -7.67 16.68 -1.08
CA ASP A 81 -7.91 18.11 -1.20
C ASP A 81 -6.58 18.87 -1.33
N GLU A 82 -6.60 19.93 -2.14
CA GLU A 82 -5.46 20.81 -2.42
C GLU A 82 -4.24 20.11 -3.06
N MET A 83 -4.37 18.85 -3.47
CA MET A 83 -3.34 18.16 -4.22
C MET A 83 -3.19 18.78 -5.61
N THR A 84 -1.94 19.03 -6.01
CA THR A 84 -1.60 19.47 -7.36
C THR A 84 -0.75 18.42 -8.06
N PHE A 85 -0.91 18.30 -9.37
CA PHE A 85 -0.08 17.48 -10.24
C PHE A 85 0.37 18.35 -11.41
N MET A 86 1.68 18.48 -11.60
CA MET A 86 2.26 19.38 -12.61
C MET A 86 1.79 20.85 -12.49
N GLY A 87 1.47 21.30 -11.27
CA GLY A 87 1.00 22.65 -11.00
C GLY A 87 -0.50 22.88 -11.20
N GLU A 88 -1.23 21.90 -11.74
CA GLU A 88 -2.68 21.93 -11.86
C GLU A 88 -3.34 21.18 -10.70
N PRO A 89 -4.56 21.56 -10.26
CA PRO A 89 -5.33 20.77 -9.31
C PRO A 89 -5.48 19.33 -9.80
N ALA A 90 -5.10 18.38 -8.97
CA ALA A 90 -5.21 16.98 -9.32
C ALA A 90 -6.68 16.55 -9.34
N GLU A 91 -7.08 15.79 -10.36
CA GLU A 91 -8.43 15.23 -10.42
C GLU A 91 -8.69 14.28 -9.26
N GLY A 92 -9.89 14.39 -8.66
CA GLY A 92 -10.24 13.74 -7.40
C GLY A 92 -10.02 12.22 -7.42
N GLY A 93 -8.97 11.76 -6.74
CA GLY A 93 -8.67 10.35 -6.60
C GLY A 93 -7.67 9.76 -7.58
N MET A 94 -7.07 10.55 -8.48
CA MET A 94 -6.16 10.03 -9.50
C MET A 94 -5.07 9.15 -8.87
N PHE A 95 -4.42 9.64 -7.82
CA PHE A 95 -3.30 8.95 -7.19
C PHE A 95 -3.75 7.70 -6.43
N THR A 96 -4.76 7.84 -5.57
CA THR A 96 -5.28 6.71 -4.77
C THR A 96 -5.88 5.61 -5.66
N ASN A 97 -6.59 5.96 -6.73
CA ASN A 97 -7.11 4.98 -7.68
C ASN A 97 -5.95 4.26 -8.39
N GLY A 98 -4.94 5.00 -8.85
CA GLY A 98 -3.77 4.44 -9.51
C GLY A 98 -3.00 3.47 -8.62
N LEU A 99 -2.75 3.86 -7.36
CA LEU A 99 -2.10 2.99 -6.38
C LEU A 99 -2.94 1.75 -6.05
N LEU A 100 -4.26 1.88 -5.92
CA LEU A 100 -5.13 0.73 -5.65
C LEU A 100 -5.13 -0.27 -6.82
N ILE A 101 -5.14 0.21 -8.06
CA ILE A 101 -5.03 -0.65 -9.25
C ILE A 101 -3.68 -1.38 -9.25
N LEU A 102 -2.58 -0.65 -9.03
CA LEU A 102 -1.24 -1.24 -8.94
C LEU A 102 -1.18 -2.31 -7.85
N ALA A 103 -1.75 -2.02 -6.68
CA ALA A 103 -1.81 -2.93 -5.56
C ALA A 103 -2.58 -4.22 -5.85
N LEU A 104 -3.73 -4.12 -6.53
CA LEU A 104 -4.50 -5.29 -6.93
C LEU A 104 -3.71 -6.17 -7.91
N ILE A 105 -3.04 -5.56 -8.89
CA ILE A 105 -2.18 -6.29 -9.83
C ILE A 105 -1.04 -7.00 -9.09
N LEU A 106 -0.32 -6.28 -8.22
CA LEU A 106 0.78 -6.85 -7.45
C LEU A 106 0.33 -7.95 -6.48
N GLY A 107 -0.80 -7.78 -5.82
CA GLY A 107 -1.39 -8.78 -4.93
C GLY A 107 -1.73 -10.06 -5.68
N LEU A 108 -2.37 -9.94 -6.85
CA LEU A 108 -2.68 -11.08 -7.72
C LEU A 108 -1.43 -11.79 -8.24
N LEU A 109 -0.43 -11.03 -8.70
CA LEU A 109 0.85 -11.60 -9.16
C LEU A 109 1.58 -12.34 -8.03
N THR A 110 1.57 -11.78 -6.83
CA THR A 110 2.19 -12.41 -5.65
C THR A 110 1.49 -13.71 -5.29
N ALA A 111 0.15 -13.72 -5.27
CA ALA A 111 -0.62 -14.93 -4.98
C ALA A 111 -0.44 -16.02 -6.04
N TRP A 112 -0.50 -15.65 -7.33
CA TRP A 112 -0.36 -16.58 -8.44
C TRP A 112 1.02 -17.26 -8.46
N ASN A 113 2.09 -16.47 -8.37
CA ASN A 113 3.44 -17.00 -8.56
C ASN A 113 3.98 -17.78 -7.36
N ASN A 114 3.33 -17.67 -6.20
CA ASN A 114 3.83 -18.24 -4.95
C ASN A 114 2.84 -19.19 -4.30
N ILE A 115 1.84 -19.68 -5.06
CA ILE A 115 0.80 -20.55 -4.51
C ILE A 115 1.38 -21.81 -3.87
N ASP A 116 2.45 -22.38 -4.45
CA ASP A 116 3.16 -23.57 -3.94
C ASP A 116 4.07 -23.29 -2.73
N ILE A 117 4.39 -22.01 -2.47
CA ILE A 117 5.17 -21.59 -1.30
C ILE A 117 4.21 -21.28 -0.12
N ILE A 118 2.98 -20.93 -0.46
CA ILE A 118 1.93 -20.48 0.45
C ILE A 118 1.06 -21.66 0.94
N PHE A 119 0.85 -22.69 0.12
CA PHE A 119 0.06 -23.90 0.41
C PHE A 119 0.89 -25.17 0.24
#